data_AF-A0AAV5SDH3-F1
#
_entry.id   AF-A0AAV5SDH3-F1
#
_cell.length_a   1.000
_cell.length_b   1.000
_cell.length_c   1.000
_cell.angle_alpha   90.00
_cell.angle_beta   90.00
_cell.angle_gamma   90.00
#
_symmetry.space_group_name_H-M   'P 1'
#
loop_
_entity.id
_entity.type
_entity.pdbx_description
1 polymer ?
#
loop_
_entity_poly.entity_id
_entity_poly.type
_entity_poly.pdbx_seq_one_letter_code
_entity_poly.pdbx_strand_id
1 'polypeptide(L)'
;RPEGKYHLTTERMFSVIPIVDLNFISNVNLPNRITKTKKTGVLMYKDRQIEMTITMDKRGVVPGENLALDIDVANHTKKKIRNIEVTVVQMSNY
;
A
#
# COMPACT_ATOMS: atom_id res chain seq x y z
N ARG A 1 8.77 -70.22 -1.72
CA ARG A 1 9.26 -68.83 -1.68
C ARG A 1 8.59 -68.08 -2.83
N PRO A 2 7.63 -67.17 -2.62
CA PRO A 2 7.25 -66.23 -3.67
C PRO A 2 8.03 -64.92 -3.51
N GLU A 3 8.41 -64.40 -4.66
CA GLU A 3 9.31 -63.27 -4.88
C GLU A 3 8.55 -61.95 -4.68
N GLY A 4 8.99 -61.14 -3.71
CA GLY A 4 8.43 -59.81 -3.48
C GLY A 4 8.89 -58.84 -4.56
N LYS A 5 7.99 -58.46 -5.48
CA LYS A 5 8.20 -57.31 -6.37
C LYS A 5 8.05 -56.03 -5.54
N TYR A 6 9.16 -55.35 -5.28
CA TYR A 6 9.15 -53.99 -4.72
C TYR A 6 8.87 -52.99 -5.84
N HIS A 7 7.70 -52.36 -5.83
CA HIS A 7 7.42 -51.20 -6.65
C HIS A 7 8.05 -49.96 -6.01
N LEU A 8 9.23 -49.56 -6.50
CA LEU A 8 9.87 -48.31 -6.11
C LEU A 8 9.27 -47.17 -6.94
N THR A 9 8.33 -46.43 -6.36
CA THR A 9 7.80 -45.21 -6.96
C THR A 9 8.74 -44.06 -6.62
N THR A 10 9.32 -43.39 -7.61
CA THR A 10 10.11 -42.18 -7.40
C THR A 10 9.19 -40.97 -7.49
N GLU A 11 8.98 -40.27 -6.37
CA GLU A 11 8.23 -39.02 -6.34
C GLU A 11 9.17 -37.84 -6.66
N ARG A 12 8.78 -37.01 -7.63
CA ARG A 12 9.53 -35.81 -8.01
C ARG A 12 8.78 -34.59 -7.49
N MET A 13 9.35 -33.94 -6.49
CA MET A 13 8.75 -32.72 -5.91
C MET A 13 9.03 -31.52 -6.81
N PHE A 14 8.05 -30.63 -6.89
CA PHE A 14 8.19 -29.28 -7.45
C PHE A 14 7.52 -28.28 -6.52
N SER A 15 7.99 -27.04 -6.53
CA SER A 15 7.42 -25.96 -5.74
C SER A 15 6.58 -25.06 -6.63
N VAL A 16 5.45 -24.60 -6.08
CA VAL A 16 4.57 -23.62 -6.71
C VAL A 16 4.57 -22.38 -5.84
N ILE A 17 4.76 -21.23 -6.44
CA ILE A 17 4.60 -19.94 -5.76
C ILE A 17 3.14 -19.52 -5.95
N PRO A 18 2.36 -19.35 -4.87
CA PRO A 18 1.00 -18.88 -4.99
C PRO A 18 0.98 -17.43 -5.50
N ILE A 19 0.06 -17.15 -6.42
CA ILE A 19 -0.15 -15.81 -6.96
C ILE A 19 -1.26 -15.14 -6.15
N VAL A 20 -1.05 -13.88 -5.77
CA VAL A 20 -2.11 -13.06 -5.20
C VAL A 20 -2.86 -12.40 -6.35
N ASP A 21 -4.12 -12.78 -6.53
CA ASP A 21 -5.01 -12.13 -7.48
C ASP A 21 -5.91 -11.12 -6.73
N LEU A 22 -5.77 -9.85 -7.11
CA LEU A 22 -6.49 -8.72 -6.54
C LEU A 22 -8.02 -8.83 -6.72
N ASN A 23 -8.49 -9.59 -7.71
CA ASN A 23 -9.92 -9.78 -7.96
C ASN A 23 -10.65 -10.50 -6.80
N PHE A 24 -9.92 -11.26 -5.97
CA PHE A 24 -10.49 -11.92 -4.80
C PHE A 24 -10.58 -11.02 -3.57
N ILE A 25 -9.95 -9.84 -3.60
CA ILE A 25 -9.94 -8.91 -2.47
C ILE A 25 -11.04 -7.86 -2.71
N SER A 26 -12.04 -7.87 -1.84
CA SER A 26 -13.11 -6.87 -1.90
C SER A 26 -12.55 -5.45 -1.70
N ASN A 27 -13.20 -4.47 -2.32
CA ASN A 27 -12.87 -3.05 -2.22
C ASN A 27 -11.54 -2.60 -2.88
N VAL A 28 -10.79 -3.50 -3.54
CA VAL A 28 -9.56 -3.11 -4.26
C VAL A 28 -9.82 -2.03 -5.30
N ASN A 29 -10.94 -2.10 -6.01
CA ASN A 29 -11.31 -1.14 -7.05
C ASN A 29 -12.05 0.09 -6.52
N LEU A 30 -12.26 0.19 -5.20
CA LEU A 30 -12.92 1.36 -4.64
C LEU A 30 -11.91 2.49 -4.42
N PRO A 31 -12.31 3.75 -4.64
CA PRO A 31 -11.46 4.88 -4.36
C PRO A 31 -11.13 4.97 -2.88
N ASN A 32 -9.98 5.58 -2.62
CA ASN A 32 -9.49 5.80 -1.27
C ASN A 32 -9.13 7.27 -1.09
N ARG A 33 -9.64 7.87 -0.01
CA ARG A 33 -9.35 9.25 0.33
C ARG A 33 -8.86 9.32 1.76
N ILE A 34 -7.65 9.82 1.93
CA ILE A 34 -6.98 9.92 3.23
C ILE A 34 -6.65 11.39 3.47
N THR A 35 -7.21 11.95 4.54
CA THR A 35 -6.90 13.31 4.99
C THR A 35 -6.10 13.25 6.28
N LYS A 36 -5.00 14.00 6.32
CA LYS A 36 -4.19 14.22 7.53
C LYS A 36 -3.98 15.70 7.79
N THR A 37 -4.16 16.07 9.06
CA THR A 37 -4.01 17.45 9.52
C THR A 37 -2.89 17.53 10.54
N LYS A 38 -1.97 18.49 10.37
CA LYS A 38 -0.89 18.78 11.31
C LYS A 38 -1.04 20.19 11.86
N LYS A 39 -1.23 20.30 13.18
CA LYS A 39 -1.22 21.58 13.90
C LYS A 39 0.20 22.08 14.10
N THR A 40 0.43 23.38 13.97
CA THR A 40 1.75 24.02 14.05
C THR A 40 1.87 25.08 15.14
N GLY A 41 1.01 25.07 16.16
CA GLY A 41 1.01 26.04 17.26
C GLY A 41 1.88 25.62 18.46
N VAL A 42 2.34 26.62 19.23
CA VAL A 42 2.95 26.46 20.56
C VAL A 42 2.26 27.44 21.50
N LEU A 43 1.77 26.93 22.64
CA LEU A 43 1.18 27.50 23.87
C LEU A 43 0.49 28.89 23.87
N MET A 44 1.01 29.92 23.18
CA MET A 44 0.43 31.28 23.12
C MET A 44 0.07 31.79 21.71
N TYR A 45 0.34 31.04 20.64
CA TYR A 45 -0.04 31.43 19.28
C TYR A 45 -1.25 30.62 18.79
N LYS A 46 -2.23 31.28 18.14
CA LYS A 46 -3.36 30.61 17.50
C LYS A 46 -2.88 29.40 16.69
N ASP A 47 -3.41 28.23 17.01
CA ASP A 47 -3.16 27.00 16.26
C ASP A 47 -3.53 27.23 14.80
N ARG A 48 -2.52 27.23 13.95
CA ARG A 48 -2.68 27.12 12.50
C ARG A 48 -2.34 25.69 12.10
N GLN A 49 -2.93 25.22 11.01
CA GLN A 49 -2.75 23.85 10.56
C GLN A 49 -2.41 23.78 9.08
N ILE A 50 -1.73 22.70 8.73
CA ILE A 50 -1.57 22.24 7.35
C ILE A 50 -2.41 20.98 7.24
N GLU A 51 -3.28 20.94 6.24
CA GLU A 51 -4.09 19.78 5.91
C GLU A 51 -3.67 19.27 4.54
N MET A 52 -3.48 17.95 4.46
CA MET A 52 -3.14 17.26 3.23
C MET A 52 -4.15 16.14 3.02
N THR A 53 -4.76 16.13 1.85
CA THR A 53 -5.70 15.11 1.42
C THR A 53 -5.14 14.41 0.20
N ILE A 54 -4.98 13.09 0.28
CA ILE A 54 -4.55 12.24 -0.83
C ILE A 54 -5.76 11.43 -1.26
N THR A 55 -6.07 11.47 -2.55
CA THR A 55 -7.13 10.67 -3.17
C THR A 55 -6.50 9.74 -4.20
N MET A 56 -6.88 8.48 -4.13
CA MET A 56 -6.57 7.42 -5.08
C MET A 56 -7.89 6.93 -5.69
N ASP A 57 -7.87 6.64 -6.98
CA ASP A 57 -8.98 6.04 -7.72
C ASP A 57 -9.24 4.58 -7.30
N LYS A 58 -8.20 3.86 -6.89
CA LYS A 58 -8.29 2.48 -6.38
C LYS A 58 -7.27 2.18 -5.28
N ARG A 59 -7.52 1.11 -4.53
CA ARG A 59 -6.69 0.68 -3.39
C ARG A 59 -5.63 -0.35 -3.74
N GLY A 60 -5.92 -1.22 -4.71
CA GLY A 60 -4.98 -2.23 -5.16
C GLY A 60 -4.41 -1.86 -6.52
N VAL A 61 -3.11 -2.05 -6.65
CA VAL A 61 -2.34 -1.83 -7.87
C VAL A 61 -1.49 -3.05 -8.16
N VAL A 62 -1.29 -3.35 -9.44
CA VAL A 62 -0.38 -4.42 -9.86
C VAL A 62 1.02 -3.86 -10.12
N PRO A 63 2.08 -4.68 -9.95
CA PRO A 63 3.43 -4.26 -10.30
C PRO A 63 3.50 -3.80 -11.76
N GLY A 64 4.13 -2.65 -11.99
CA GLY A 64 4.27 -2.04 -13.32
C GLY A 64 3.11 -1.13 -13.72
N GLU A 65 2.04 -1.04 -12.92
CA GLU A 65 0.97 -0.08 -13.15
C GLU A 65 1.32 1.34 -12.64
N ASN A 66 0.82 2.36 -13.32
CA ASN A 66 0.93 3.75 -12.86
C ASN A 66 -0.06 4.02 -11.72
N LEU A 67 0.44 4.57 -10.61
CA LEU A 67 -0.39 4.98 -9.48
C LEU A 67 -0.88 6.42 -9.68
N ALA A 68 -2.17 6.60 -9.96
CA ALA A 68 -2.78 7.92 -10.07
C ALA A 68 -3.08 8.49 -8.67
N LEU A 69 -2.58 9.69 -8.38
CA LEU A 69 -2.73 10.36 -7.09
C LEU A 69 -3.17 11.81 -7.28
N ASP A 70 -4.29 12.15 -6.64
CA ASP A 70 -4.72 13.53 -6.50
C ASP A 70 -4.40 14.03 -5.10
N ILE A 71 -3.62 15.11 -5.01
CA ILE A 71 -3.13 15.64 -3.74
C ILE A 71 -3.62 17.08 -3.59
N ASP A 72 -4.42 17.31 -2.55
CA ASP A 72 -4.87 18.63 -2.12
C ASP A 72 -4.14 19.04 -0.83
N VAL A 73 -3.59 20.25 -0.82
CA VAL A 73 -2.80 20.78 0.29
C VAL A 73 -3.34 22.15 0.69
N ALA A 74 -4.04 22.19 1.82
CA ALA A 74 -4.55 23.40 2.42
C ALA A 74 -3.58 23.92 3.50
N ASN A 75 -2.85 24.98 3.17
CA ASN A 75 -1.92 25.63 4.08
C ASN A 75 -2.58 26.84 4.76
N HIS A 76 -3.05 26.66 5.99
CA HIS A 76 -3.59 27.76 6.81
C HIS A 76 -2.52 28.44 7.67
N THR A 77 -1.25 28.09 7.48
CA THR A 77 -0.13 28.66 8.24
C THR A 77 0.45 29.89 7.54
N LYS A 78 1.31 30.65 8.26
CA LYS A 78 2.10 31.72 7.63
C LYS A 78 3.38 31.19 6.96
N LYS A 79 3.73 29.92 7.16
CA LYS A 79 4.97 29.33 6.68
C LYS A 79 4.75 28.78 5.27
N LYS A 80 5.73 28.99 4.40
CA LYS A 80 5.71 28.42 3.04
C LYS A 80 6.02 26.92 3.09
N ILE A 81 5.30 26.13 2.29
CA ILE A 81 5.63 24.72 2.04
C ILE A 81 6.79 24.70 1.05
N ARG A 82 7.87 23.99 1.41
CA ARG A 82 9.08 23.94 0.58
C ARG A 82 9.08 22.77 -0.40
N ASN A 83 8.55 21.63 0.02
CA ASN A 83 8.52 20.42 -0.77
C ASN A 83 7.27 19.61 -0.45
N ILE A 84 6.76 18.89 -1.44
CA ILE A 84 5.73 17.86 -1.32
C ILE A 84 6.32 16.62 -1.98
N GLU A 85 6.48 15.55 -1.20
CA GLU A 85 7.10 14.31 -1.64
C GLU A 85 6.13 13.16 -1.44
N VAL A 86 6.14 12.22 -2.38
CA VAL A 86 5.34 11.00 -2.35
C VAL A 86 6.28 9.82 -2.52
N THR A 87 6.15 8.83 -1.64
CA THR A 87 6.99 7.64 -1.65
C THR A 87 6.12 6.41 -1.42
N VAL A 88 6.38 5.34 -2.18
CA VAL A 88 5.79 4.02 -1.93
C VAL A 88 6.70 3.28 -0.95
N VAL A 89 6.16 2.89 0.20
CA VAL A 89 6.92 2.22 1.27
C VAL A 89 6.36 0.81 1.47
N GLN A 90 7.25 -0.19 1.41
CA GLN A 90 6.92 -1.58 1.74
C GLN A 90 7.18 -1.84 3.24
N MET A 91 6.19 -2.40 3.93
CA MET A 91 6.33 -2.87 5.32
C MET A 91 6.26 -4.41 5.33
N SER A 92 7.35 -5.06 5.75
CA SER A 92 7.44 -6.52 5.82
C SER A 92 7.64 -6.95 7.27
N ASN A 93 6.81 -7.88 7.75
CA ASN A 93 7.02 -8.56 9.03
C ASN A 93 7.29 -10.04 8.72
N TYR A 94 8.39 -10.58 9.25
CA TYR A 94 8.85 -11.96 9.04
C TYR A 94 8.59 -12.80 10.28
#